data_AF-Q3MDC4-F1
#
_entry.id   AF-Q3MDC4-F1
#
_cell.length_a   1.000
_cell.length_b   1.000
_cell.length_c   1.000
_cell.angle_alpha   90.00
_cell.angle_beta   90.00
_cell.angle_gamma   90.00
#
_symmetry.space_group_name_H-M   'P 1'
#
loop_
_entity.id
_entity.type
_entity.pdbx_description
1 polymer ?
#
loop_
_entity_poly.entity_id
_entity_poly.type
_entity_poly.pdbx_seq_one_letter_code
_entity_poly.pdbx_strand_id
1 'polypeptide(L)'
;MQNFLALADLSDLDIGGFVFEGSAIKNTLTLGAGDTFNFDWNFRTNETLNKDFAFLLVDGTLIKLADFTDATQADSPFLQKTGIRSYTFSTPGTYTFALGVVDVDDYGTTSALEISNIKLERVPVPEPSTILGLFTALGCSVTIRRSRKKST
;
A
#
# COMPACT_ATOMS: atom_id res chain seq x y z
N MET A 1 7.00 -18.90 5.67
CA MET A 1 6.54 -17.89 4.69
C MET A 1 5.01 -17.86 4.53
N GLN A 2 4.30 -19.00 4.49
CA GLN A 2 2.84 -19.07 4.28
C GLN A 2 2.03 -18.19 5.25
N ASN A 3 2.17 -18.46 6.56
CA ASN A 3 1.54 -17.67 7.62
C ASN A 3 2.04 -16.21 7.65
N PHE A 4 3.25 -15.97 7.14
CA PHE A 4 3.79 -14.61 7.05
C PHE A 4 3.10 -13.82 5.94
N LEU A 5 2.91 -14.38 4.75
CA LEU A 5 2.28 -13.69 3.62
C LEU A 5 0.74 -13.70 3.66
N ALA A 6 0.14 -14.42 4.62
CA ALA A 6 -1.31 -14.61 4.70
C ALA A 6 -1.90 -15.25 3.43
N LEU A 7 -1.10 -16.09 2.75
CA LEU A 7 -1.55 -16.95 1.67
C LEU A 7 -2.15 -18.23 2.26
N ALA A 8 -3.16 -18.78 1.58
CA ALA A 8 -3.74 -20.06 1.96
C ALA A 8 -2.76 -21.19 1.65
N ASP A 9 -2.10 -21.13 0.49
CA ASP A 9 -1.04 -22.04 0.08
C ASP A 9 0.21 -21.28 -0.39
N LEU A 10 1.42 -21.80 -0.13
CA LEU A 10 2.62 -21.19 -0.72
C LEU A 10 2.72 -21.42 -2.21
N SER A 11 2.09 -22.49 -2.72
CA SER A 11 1.97 -22.74 -4.16
C SER A 11 1.13 -21.67 -4.88
N ASP A 12 0.44 -20.79 -4.14
CA ASP A 12 -0.17 -19.59 -4.73
C ASP A 12 0.90 -18.65 -5.35
N LEU A 13 2.19 -18.80 -4.99
CA LEU A 13 3.31 -18.11 -5.61
C LEU A 13 3.88 -18.83 -6.85
N ASP A 14 3.47 -20.07 -7.15
CA ASP A 14 4.02 -20.89 -8.25
C ASP A 14 3.43 -20.49 -9.62
N ILE A 15 3.40 -19.19 -9.93
CA ILE A 15 2.75 -18.61 -11.12
C ILE A 15 3.60 -18.71 -12.41
N GLY A 16 4.78 -19.33 -12.35
CA GLY A 16 5.71 -19.46 -13.47
C GLY A 16 6.69 -20.62 -13.36
N GLY A 17 6.55 -21.47 -12.36
CA GLY A 17 7.50 -22.51 -11.94
C GLY A 17 7.39 -22.71 -10.43
N PHE A 18 8.15 -23.66 -9.88
CA PHE A 18 8.14 -23.93 -8.43
C PHE A 18 9.01 -22.89 -7.71
N VAL A 19 8.45 -22.21 -6.71
CA VAL A 19 9.19 -21.26 -5.89
C VAL A 19 10.04 -21.99 -4.85
N PHE A 20 11.37 -21.91 -4.98
CA PHE A 20 12.33 -22.57 -4.08
C PHE A 20 12.56 -21.75 -2.81
N GLU A 21 12.90 -20.48 -2.97
CA GLU A 21 13.17 -19.58 -1.87
C GLU A 21 12.78 -18.15 -2.20
N GLY A 22 12.89 -17.28 -1.21
CA GLY A 22 12.60 -15.87 -1.40
C GLY A 22 12.59 -15.09 -0.10
N SER A 23 12.38 -13.78 -0.26
CA SER A 23 12.27 -12.85 0.86
C SER A 23 11.12 -11.89 0.63
N ALA A 24 10.50 -11.46 1.71
CA ALA A 24 9.41 -10.50 1.64
C ALA A 24 9.31 -9.66 2.92
N ILE A 25 8.80 -8.45 2.76
CA ILE A 25 8.36 -7.57 3.84
C ILE A 25 6.84 -7.42 3.77
N LYS A 26 6.17 -7.45 4.92
CA LYS A 26 4.72 -7.29 5.04
C LYS A 26 4.39 -6.11 5.95
N ASN A 27 3.38 -5.33 5.57
CA ASN A 27 2.81 -4.28 6.39
C ASN A 27 1.28 -4.22 6.24
N THR A 28 0.66 -3.51 7.17
CA THR A 28 -0.75 -3.13 7.09
C THR A 28 -0.85 -1.61 7.02
N LEU A 29 -1.67 -1.12 6.10
CA LEU A 29 -1.87 0.31 5.83
C LEU A 29 -3.36 0.62 5.86
N THR A 30 -3.74 1.69 6.55
CA THR A 30 -5.10 2.23 6.50
C THR A 30 -5.10 3.58 5.80
N LEU A 31 -5.96 3.72 4.79
CA LEU A 31 -6.18 4.93 4.01
C LEU A 31 -7.59 5.48 4.23
N GLY A 32 -7.68 6.76 4.54
CA GLY A 32 -8.92 7.52 4.56
C GLY A 32 -9.36 7.99 3.17
N ALA A 33 -10.51 8.64 3.11
CA ALA A 33 -11.03 9.25 1.87
C ALA A 33 -10.05 10.33 1.34
N GLY A 34 -9.53 10.11 0.13
CA GLY A 34 -8.60 11.04 -0.53
C GLY A 34 -7.12 10.82 -0.17
N ASP A 35 -6.81 9.98 0.82
CA ASP A 35 -5.43 9.61 1.12
C ASP A 35 -4.81 8.84 -0.04
N THR A 36 -3.51 9.00 -0.25
CA THR A 36 -2.75 8.16 -1.17
C THR A 36 -1.50 7.61 -0.50
N PHE A 37 -1.15 6.37 -0.82
CA PHE A 37 0.13 5.77 -0.46
C PHE A 37 0.81 5.28 -1.72
N ASN A 38 2.03 5.75 -1.96
CA ASN A 38 2.82 5.35 -3.10
C ASN A 38 4.22 4.92 -2.68
N PHE A 39 4.80 4.06 -3.51
CA PHE A 39 6.21 3.71 -3.43
C PHE A 39 6.72 3.46 -4.85
N ASP A 40 8.02 3.69 -5.00
CA ASP A 40 8.77 3.33 -6.19
C ASP A 40 9.43 1.98 -5.99
N TRP A 41 9.53 1.20 -7.05
CA TRP A 41 10.15 -0.11 -7.06
C TRP A 41 11.02 -0.33 -8.30
N ASN A 42 12.03 -1.18 -8.17
CA ASN A 42 12.93 -1.54 -9.24
C ASN A 42 13.41 -2.98 -9.02
N PHE A 43 13.11 -3.87 -9.97
CA PHE A 43 13.57 -5.25 -9.92
C PHE A 43 14.96 -5.33 -10.56
N ARG A 44 15.89 -6.00 -9.89
CA ARG A 44 17.29 -6.16 -10.31
C ARG A 44 17.63 -7.64 -10.28
N THR A 45 18.31 -8.17 -11.30
CA THR A 45 18.57 -9.60 -11.38
C THR A 45 19.84 -9.93 -12.17
N ASN A 46 20.45 -11.06 -11.81
CA ASN A 46 21.50 -11.74 -12.57
C ASN A 46 20.95 -12.89 -13.44
N GLU A 47 19.64 -13.12 -13.41
CA GLU A 47 18.98 -14.25 -14.09
C GLU A 47 18.79 -13.97 -15.59
N THR A 48 18.86 -15.03 -16.39
CA THR A 48 18.73 -14.99 -17.86
C THR A 48 17.88 -16.12 -18.45
N LEU A 49 17.44 -17.06 -17.61
CA LEU A 49 16.72 -18.27 -17.98
C LEU A 49 15.49 -18.48 -17.10
N ASN A 50 15.68 -18.58 -15.78
CA ASN A 50 14.59 -18.84 -14.84
C ASN A 50 13.78 -17.57 -14.59
N LYS A 51 12.51 -17.74 -14.22
CA LYS A 51 11.61 -16.59 -14.00
C LYS A 51 11.54 -16.19 -12.54
N ASP A 52 12.69 -15.97 -11.91
CA ASP A 52 12.75 -15.26 -10.64
C ASP A 52 11.98 -13.96 -10.76
N PHE A 53 11.11 -13.68 -9.80
CA PHE A 53 10.20 -12.56 -9.93
C PHE A 53 10.02 -11.77 -8.64
N ALA A 54 9.86 -10.47 -8.81
CA ALA A 54 9.35 -9.58 -7.79
C ALA A 54 7.82 -9.57 -7.80
N PHE A 55 7.21 -9.45 -6.62
CA PHE A 55 5.77 -9.40 -6.48
C PHE A 55 5.29 -8.38 -5.46
N LEU A 56 4.03 -7.98 -5.64
CA LEU A 56 3.21 -7.31 -4.67
C LEU A 56 2.03 -8.22 -4.35
N LEU A 57 1.82 -8.51 -3.09
CA LEU A 57 0.64 -9.22 -2.59
C LEU A 57 -0.25 -8.21 -1.88
N VAL A 58 -1.52 -8.09 -2.24
CA VAL A 58 -2.49 -7.20 -1.56
C VAL A 58 -3.72 -8.01 -1.20
N ASP A 59 -4.00 -8.14 0.10
CA ASP A 59 -5.17 -8.84 0.63
C ASP A 59 -5.37 -10.24 -0.01
N GLY A 60 -4.27 -10.99 -0.13
CA GLY A 60 -4.25 -12.33 -0.74
C GLY A 60 -4.20 -12.36 -2.27
N THR A 61 -4.29 -11.21 -2.94
CA THR A 61 -4.19 -11.12 -4.41
C THR A 61 -2.74 -10.89 -4.82
N LEU A 62 -2.16 -11.89 -5.49
CA LEU A 62 -0.79 -11.82 -6.01
C LEU A 62 -0.73 -11.01 -7.31
N ILE A 63 0.19 -10.05 -7.36
CA ILE A 63 0.50 -9.23 -8.52
C ILE A 63 1.99 -9.40 -8.83
N LYS A 64 2.31 -10.04 -9.95
CA LYS A 64 3.70 -10.09 -10.45
C LYS A 64 4.12 -8.68 -10.87
N LEU A 65 5.23 -8.19 -10.33
CA LEU A 65 5.80 -6.89 -10.69
C LEU A 65 6.70 -7.00 -11.92
N ALA A 66 7.66 -7.93 -11.88
CA ALA A 66 8.62 -8.16 -12.96
C ALA A 66 9.34 -9.50 -12.79
N ASP A 67 9.82 -10.07 -13.89
CA ASP A 67 10.89 -11.09 -13.91
C ASP A 67 12.06 -10.64 -14.80
N PHE A 68 13.03 -11.52 -15.06
CA PHE A 68 14.21 -11.16 -15.88
C PHE A 68 13.85 -10.68 -17.29
N THR A 69 12.72 -11.07 -17.85
CA THR A 69 12.29 -10.64 -19.20
C THR A 69 11.86 -9.17 -19.22
N ASP A 70 11.48 -8.62 -18.06
CA ASP A 70 11.14 -7.21 -17.88
C ASP A 70 12.36 -6.33 -17.57
N ALA A 71 13.47 -6.94 -17.15
CA ALA A 71 14.69 -6.25 -16.73
C ALA A 71 15.60 -5.95 -17.93
N THR A 72 15.35 -4.88 -18.66
CA THR A 72 16.05 -4.60 -19.93
C THR A 72 17.21 -3.60 -19.83
N GLN A 73 17.47 -3.03 -18.65
CA GLN A 73 18.50 -2.01 -18.47
C GLN A 73 19.71 -2.60 -17.75
N ALA A 74 20.92 -2.38 -18.26
CA ALA A 74 22.13 -2.80 -17.57
C ALA A 74 22.23 -2.19 -16.15
N ASP A 75 22.73 -2.97 -15.20
CA ASP A 75 22.94 -2.52 -13.82
C ASP A 75 24.32 -2.98 -13.29
N SER A 76 24.64 -2.61 -12.05
CA SER A 76 25.77 -3.16 -11.30
C SER A 76 25.45 -3.05 -9.81
N PRO A 77 25.66 -4.10 -9.00
CA PRO A 77 26.32 -5.37 -9.31
C PRO A 77 25.44 -6.41 -10.03
N PHE A 78 24.16 -6.12 -10.25
CA PHE A 78 23.25 -6.99 -11.01
C PHE A 78 23.49 -6.86 -12.51
N LEU A 79 23.24 -7.90 -13.31
CA LEU A 79 23.34 -7.81 -14.77
C LEU A 79 22.38 -6.76 -15.33
N GLN A 80 21.14 -6.78 -14.83
CA GLN A 80 20.07 -5.96 -15.38
C GLN A 80 19.01 -5.57 -14.36
N LYS A 81 18.22 -4.55 -14.72
CA LYS A 81 17.10 -4.02 -13.95
C LYS A 81 15.95 -3.56 -14.83
N THR A 82 14.76 -3.43 -14.24
CA THR A 82 13.57 -2.90 -14.92
C THR A 82 13.64 -1.40 -15.18
N GLY A 83 14.39 -0.68 -14.33
CA GLY A 83 14.19 0.75 -14.13
C GLY A 83 13.09 1.01 -13.10
N ILE A 84 13.08 2.25 -12.58
CA ILE A 84 12.15 2.66 -11.53
C ILE A 84 10.72 2.73 -12.08
N ARG A 85 9.80 2.08 -11.36
CA ARG A 85 8.35 2.07 -11.60
C ARG A 85 7.65 2.39 -10.28
N SER A 86 6.37 2.75 -10.33
CA SER A 86 5.63 3.17 -9.12
C SER A 86 4.35 2.37 -8.96
N TYR A 87 3.92 2.19 -7.71
CA TYR A 87 2.60 1.67 -7.36
C TYR A 87 1.92 2.60 -6.37
N THR A 88 0.63 2.84 -6.57
CA THR A 88 -0.16 3.75 -5.73
C THR A 88 -1.45 3.09 -5.26
N PHE A 89 -1.67 3.10 -3.95
CA PHE A 89 -2.98 2.90 -3.34
C PHE A 89 -3.68 4.26 -3.22
N SER A 90 -4.84 4.39 -3.85
CA SER A 90 -5.65 5.62 -3.83
C SER A 90 -7.08 5.41 -3.37
N THR A 91 -7.44 4.17 -3.06
CA THR A 91 -8.78 3.81 -2.59
C THR A 91 -8.75 3.75 -1.07
N PRO A 92 -9.78 4.27 -0.37
CA PRO A 92 -9.87 4.16 1.07
C PRO A 92 -10.05 2.71 1.51
N GLY A 93 -9.43 2.33 2.61
CA GLY A 93 -9.49 0.95 3.10
C GLY A 93 -8.31 0.59 3.99
N THR A 94 -8.37 -0.60 4.57
CA THR A 94 -7.24 -1.22 5.27
C THR A 94 -6.70 -2.35 4.41
N TYR A 95 -5.45 -2.22 4.00
CA TYR A 95 -4.73 -3.17 3.14
C TYR A 95 -3.68 -3.91 3.95
N THR A 96 -3.66 -5.23 3.90
CA THR A 96 -2.47 -6.01 4.24
C THR A 96 -1.72 -6.30 2.95
N PHE A 97 -0.50 -5.76 2.84
CA PHE A 97 0.30 -5.94 1.65
C PHE A 97 1.68 -6.47 1.97
N ALA A 98 2.25 -7.22 1.03
CA ALA A 98 3.63 -7.68 1.07
C ALA A 98 4.34 -7.40 -0.24
N LEU A 99 5.62 -7.06 -0.14
CA LEU A 99 6.53 -6.89 -1.27
C LEU A 99 7.62 -7.93 -1.12
N GLY A 100 7.95 -8.64 -2.20
CA GLY A 100 8.95 -9.69 -2.13
C GLY A 100 9.57 -10.04 -3.47
N VAL A 101 10.57 -10.90 -3.40
CA VAL A 101 11.26 -11.51 -4.53
C VAL A 101 11.44 -13.00 -4.23
N VAL A 102 11.31 -13.82 -5.25
CA VAL A 102 11.43 -15.29 -5.17
C VAL A 102 12.28 -15.84 -6.29
N ASP A 103 12.97 -16.93 -5.99
CA ASP A 103 13.71 -17.72 -6.96
C ASP A 103 12.83 -18.88 -7.45
N VAL A 104 12.82 -19.08 -8.77
CA VAL A 104 11.93 -20.03 -9.44
C VAL A 104 12.75 -21.13 -10.11
N ASP A 105 12.35 -22.37 -9.90
CA ASP A 105 12.96 -23.60 -10.44
C ASP A 105 14.42 -23.88 -10.02
N ASP A 106 15.16 -22.88 -9.51
CA ASP A 106 16.40 -23.04 -8.75
C ASP A 106 16.60 -21.94 -7.67
N TYR A 107 17.80 -21.85 -7.09
CA TYR A 107 18.21 -20.87 -6.07
C TYR A 107 19.67 -20.39 -6.31
N GLY A 108 20.17 -20.56 -7.54
CA GLY A 108 21.59 -20.37 -7.86
C GLY A 108 21.96 -18.95 -8.25
N THR A 109 20.98 -18.20 -8.77
CA THR A 109 21.17 -16.85 -9.29
C THR A 109 20.47 -15.83 -8.39
N THR A 110 21.09 -14.66 -8.21
CA THR A 110 20.53 -13.65 -7.31
C THR A 110 19.62 -12.66 -8.04
N SER A 111 18.42 -12.51 -7.50
CA SER A 111 17.46 -11.48 -7.83
C SER A 111 17.15 -10.59 -6.61
N ALA A 112 16.72 -9.35 -6.83
CA ALA A 112 16.44 -8.39 -5.76
C ALA A 112 15.31 -7.42 -6.14
N LEU A 113 14.51 -7.05 -5.14
CA LEU A 113 13.53 -5.99 -5.23
C LEU A 113 13.97 -4.79 -4.40
N GLU A 114 14.23 -3.67 -5.08
CA GLU A 114 14.47 -2.37 -4.45
C GLU A 114 13.15 -1.63 -4.29
N ILE A 115 12.89 -1.10 -3.08
CA ILE A 115 11.74 -0.23 -2.78
C ILE A 115 12.27 1.12 -2.30
N SER A 116 11.72 2.21 -2.84
CA SER A 116 12.16 3.58 -2.55
C SER A 116 11.00 4.57 -2.60
N ASN A 117 11.28 5.83 -2.25
CA ASN A 117 10.32 6.95 -2.34
C ASN A 117 8.94 6.66 -1.74
N ILE A 118 8.92 5.98 -0.59
CA ILE A 118 7.67 5.62 0.10
C ILE A 118 7.03 6.88 0.67
N LYS A 119 5.80 7.18 0.26
CA LYS A 119 5.09 8.38 0.66
C LYS A 119 3.63 8.09 1.00
N LEU A 120 3.19 8.57 2.17
CA LEU A 120 1.79 8.61 2.59
C LEU A 120 1.32 10.06 2.59
N GLU A 121 0.41 10.41 1.69
CA GLU A 121 -0.23 11.71 1.63
C GLU A 121 -1.62 11.61 2.25
N ARG A 122 -1.87 12.38 3.31
CA ARG A 122 -3.18 12.39 3.99
C ARG A 122 -3.96 13.63 3.62
N VAL A 123 -5.23 13.44 3.27
CA VAL A 123 -6.18 14.54 3.11
C VAL A 123 -6.81 14.84 4.47
N PRO A 124 -6.74 16.09 4.96
CA PRO A 124 -7.39 16.46 6.22
C PRO A 124 -8.89 16.16 6.15
N VAL A 125 -9.41 15.43 7.15
CA VAL A 125 -10.85 15.28 7.33
C VAL A 125 -11.40 16.65 7.75
N PRO A 126 -12.38 17.23 7.04
CA PRO A 126 -12.98 18.49 7.45
C PRO A 126 -13.65 18.31 8.82
N GLU A 127 -13.24 19.09 9.82
CA GLU A 127 -13.96 19.17 11.10
C GLU A 127 -15.40 19.62 10.82
N PRO A 128 -16.43 18.92 11.36
CA PRO A 128 -17.81 19.32 11.14
C PRO A 128 -18.09 20.65 11.86
N SER A 129 -18.07 21.75 11.11
CA SER A 129 -18.48 23.09 11.55
C SER A 129 -19.97 23.16 11.98
N THR A 130 -20.75 22.09 11.76
CA THR A 130 -22.18 22.00 12.06
C THR A 130 -22.49 21.91 13.57
N ILE A 131 -21.61 21.34 14.40
CA ILE A 131 -21.90 21.15 15.83
C ILE A 131 -21.82 22.49 16.60
N LEU A 132 -20.91 23.40 16.22
CA LEU A 132 -20.76 24.70 16.89
C LEU A 132 -21.90 25.68 16.56
N GLY A 133 -22.51 25.55 15.37
CA GLY A 133 -23.68 26.35 14.96
C GLY A 133 -24.96 26.01 15.73
N LEU A 134 -25.12 24.75 16.17
CA LEU A 134 -26.30 24.31 16.93
C LEU A 134 -26.29 24.81 18.38
N PHE A 135 -25.12 24.93 19.01
CA PHE A 135 -25.02 25.44 20.39
C PHE A 135 -25.17 26.97 20.50
N THR A 136 -24.75 27.72 19.50
CA THR A 136 -24.92 29.20 19.49
C THR A 136 -26.36 29.63 19.18
N ALA A 137 -27.09 28.88 18.36
CA ALA A 137 -28.49 29.18 18.04
C ALA A 137 -29.46 28.93 19.21
N LEU A 138 -29.22 27.92 20.05
CA LEU A 138 -30.09 27.60 21.19
C LEU A 138 -29.81 28.46 22.44
N GLY A 139 -28.61 29.05 22.56
CA GLY A 139 -28.23 29.87 23.72
C GLY A 139 -28.80 31.29 23.72
N CYS A 140 -29.22 31.82 22.57
CA CYS A 140 -29.67 33.22 22.44
C CYS A 140 -31.19 33.44 22.63
N SER A 141 -31.98 32.41 22.91
CA SER A 141 -33.46 32.51 22.87
C SER A 141 -34.17 32.70 24.21
N VAL A 142 -33.48 32.79 25.36
CA VAL A 142 -34.14 32.93 26.67
C VAL A 142 -33.67 34.17 27.42
N THR A 143 -34.22 35.34 27.08
CA THR A 143 -34.49 36.44 28.04
C THR A 143 -35.33 37.55 27.39
N ILE A 144 -36.66 37.40 27.37
CA ILE A 144 -37.56 38.57 27.39
C ILE A 144 -38.56 38.37 28.53
N ARG A 145 -38.13 38.79 29.73
CA ARG A 145 -38.97 39.01 30.90
C ARG A 145 -39.78 40.28 30.66
N ARG A 146 -40.96 40.17 30.03
CA ARG A 146 -41.91 41.30 29.95
C ARG A 146 -42.67 41.41 31.27
N SER A 147 -42.17 42.23 32.20
CA SER A 147 -43.00 42.78 33.26
C SER A 147 -43.88 43.88 32.66
N ARG A 148 -45.20 43.73 32.75
CA ARG A 148 -46.15 44.84 32.56
C ARG A 148 -46.85 45.11 33.90
N LYS A 149 -46.58 46.30 34.44
CA LYS A 149 -47.42 47.11 35.36
C LYS A 149 -48.88 47.13 34.87
N LYS A 150 -49.96 47.37 35.62
CA LYS A 150 -50.29 47.95 36.95
C LYS A 150 -51.78 47.60 37.16
N SER A 151 -52.31 47.57 38.39
CA SER A 151 -53.73 47.93 38.58
C SER A 151 -53.91 48.68 39.91
N THR A 152 -54.85 49.62 39.82
CA THR A 152 -55.33 50.70 40.69
C THR A 152 -55.39 50.44 42.19
#